data_AF-A0A7V4H0E1-F1
#
_entry.id   AF-A0A7V4H0E1-F1
#
_cell.length_a   1.000
_cell.length_b   1.000
_cell.length_c   1.000
_cell.angle_alpha   90.00
_cell.angle_beta   90.00
_cell.angle_gamma   90.00
#
_symmetry.space_group_name_H-M   'P 1'
#
loop_
_entity.id
_entity.type
_entity.pdbx_description
1 polymer ?
#
loop_
_entity_poly.entity_id
_entity_poly.type
_entity_poly.pdbx_seq_one_letter_code
_entity_poly.pdbx_strand_id
1 'polypeptide(L)'
;MSQRSPQHRKALLLGVGLDSDGHKRITTGPNFALVGGTEATHAEMTEEAIKINEKLAARGQRLETVSREEFEDIARSVGLRPHRPAAS
;
A
#
# COMPACT_ATOMS: atom_id res chain seq x y z
N MET A 1 8.33 -33.63 13.29
CA MET A 1 7.81 -32.51 12.50
C MET A 1 8.56 -31.25 12.93
N SER A 2 9.51 -30.78 12.11
CA SER A 2 10.29 -29.58 12.43
C SER A 2 9.42 -28.35 12.19
N GLN A 3 9.04 -27.66 13.26
CA GLN A 3 8.29 -26.41 13.16
C GLN A 3 9.21 -25.36 12.54
N ARG A 4 9.02 -25.07 11.26
CA ARG A 4 9.61 -23.90 10.60
C ARG A 4 9.15 -22.66 11.38
N SER A 5 10.08 -21.97 12.02
CA SER A 5 9.85 -20.64 12.60
C SER A 5 9.28 -19.71 11.52
N PRO A 6 8.22 -18.93 11.81
CA PRO A 6 7.68 -17.99 10.85
C PRO A 6 8.77 -16.96 10.55
N GLN A 7 9.35 -17.05 9.35
CA GLN A 7 10.24 -16.03 8.84
C GLN A 7 9.47 -14.71 8.90
N HIS A 8 10.00 -13.71 9.61
CA HIS A 8 9.42 -12.37 9.67
C HIS A 8 9.37 -11.79 8.25
N ARG A 9 8.24 -11.99 7.56
CA ARG A 9 8.01 -11.43 6.23
C ARG A 9 7.93 -9.92 6.39
N LYS A 10 8.82 -9.18 5.76
CA LYS A 10 8.69 -7.73 5.63
C LYS A 10 7.75 -7.44 4.47
N ALA A 11 6.75 -6.59 4.69
CA ALA A 11 5.85 -6.10 3.66
C ALA A 11 5.99 -4.58 3.54
N LEU A 12 5.87 -4.06 2.32
CA LEU A 12 5.94 -2.63 2.02
C LEU A 12 4.88 -2.29 0.97
N LEU A 13 4.08 -1.26 1.24
CA LEU A 13 3.17 -0.64 0.27
C LEU A 13 3.95 0.38 -0.56
N LEU A 14 4.09 0.13 -1.86
CA LEU A 14 4.77 1.04 -2.77
C LEU A 14 3.74 1.77 -3.64
N GLY A 15 3.75 3.09 -3.62
CA GLY A 15 2.99 3.95 -4.52
C GLY A 15 3.93 4.70 -5.47
N VAL A 16 3.60 4.67 -6.77
CA VAL A 16 4.37 5.35 -7.80
C VAL A 16 3.43 6.22 -8.62
N GLY A 17 3.61 7.53 -8.55
CA GLY A 17 2.91 8.47 -9.41
C GLY A 17 3.58 8.49 -10.79
N LEU A 18 2.82 8.15 -11.82
CA LEU A 18 3.31 8.07 -13.22
C LEU A 18 3.18 9.39 -13.98
N ASP A 19 2.54 10.38 -13.36
CA ASP A 19 2.42 11.77 -13.80
C ASP A 19 3.48 12.65 -13.10
N SER A 20 3.81 13.80 -13.72
CA SER A 20 4.78 14.74 -13.17
C SER A 20 4.50 16.18 -13.61
N ASP A 21 4.69 17.11 -12.68
CA ASP A 21 4.69 18.56 -12.88
C ASP A 21 6.12 19.15 -12.80
N GLY A 22 7.15 18.30 -12.88
CA GLY A 22 8.55 18.71 -12.72
C GLY A 22 9.05 18.75 -11.29
N HIS A 23 8.22 18.46 -10.29
CA HIS A 23 8.65 18.35 -8.90
C HIS A 23 8.93 16.89 -8.49
N LYS A 24 10.00 16.71 -7.70
CA LYS A 24 10.31 15.44 -7.06
C LYS A 24 9.60 15.35 -5.72
N ARG A 25 8.65 14.43 -5.61
CA ARG A 25 7.92 14.14 -4.36
C ARG A 25 8.27 12.75 -3.84
N ILE A 26 8.59 12.68 -2.55
CA ILE A 26 8.86 11.42 -1.84
C ILE A 26 8.23 11.52 -0.45
N THR A 27 7.42 10.53 -0.10
CA THR A 27 6.87 10.35 1.25
C THR A 27 7.07 8.92 1.68
N THR A 28 7.59 8.72 2.89
CA THR A 28 7.85 7.39 3.45
C THR A 28 7.18 7.25 4.81
N GLY A 29 6.80 6.01 5.13
CA GLY A 29 6.28 5.62 6.43
C GLY A 29 6.84 4.27 6.87
N PRO A 30 6.40 3.75 8.03
CA PRO A 30 6.93 2.50 8.59
C PRO A 30 6.80 1.29 7.66
N ASN A 31 5.75 1.27 6.84
CA ASN A 31 5.41 0.17 5.94
C ASN A 31 4.96 0.66 4.55
N PHE A 32 5.28 1.90 4.16
CA PHE A 32 4.99 2.40 2.83
C PHE A 32 6.05 3.37 2.30
N ALA A 33 6.13 3.47 0.97
CA ALA A 33 6.91 4.48 0.27
C ALA A 33 6.13 4.97 -0.95
N LEU A 34 6.01 6.28 -1.11
CA LEU A 34 5.33 6.95 -2.21
C LEU A 34 6.33 7.84 -2.95
N VAL A 35 6.41 7.68 -4.27
CA VAL A 35 7.40 8.38 -5.10
C VAL A 35 6.72 8.93 -6.35
N GLY A 36 7.00 10.19 -6.67
CA GLY A 36 6.49 10.84 -7.88
C GLY A 36 5.03 11.28 -7.79
N GLY A 37 4.44 11.63 -8.93
CA GLY A 37 3.11 12.23 -9.02
C GLY A 37 3.14 13.76 -9.03
N THR A 38 2.16 14.36 -9.70
CA THR A 38 1.80 15.77 -9.50
C THR A 38 1.36 16.01 -8.06
N GLU A 39 1.18 17.26 -7.65
CA GLU A 39 0.70 17.58 -6.30
C GLU A 39 -0.60 16.84 -5.94
N ALA A 40 -1.58 16.86 -6.84
CA ALA A 40 -2.87 16.21 -6.65
C ALA A 40 -2.71 14.69 -6.52
N THR A 41 -2.04 14.04 -7.46
CA THR A 41 -1.87 12.57 -7.44
C THR A 41 -1.02 12.11 -6.27
N HIS A 42 0.00 12.87 -5.88
CA HIS A 42 0.82 12.54 -4.70
C HIS A 42 0.02 12.67 -3.39
N ALA A 43 -0.83 13.70 -3.29
CA ALA A 43 -1.72 13.87 -2.14
C ALA A 43 -2.73 12.72 -2.04
N GLU A 44 -3.36 12.33 -3.15
CA GLU A 44 -4.28 11.18 -3.19
C GLU A 44 -3.59 9.88 -2.75
N MET A 45 -2.40 9.57 -3.29
CA MET A 45 -1.63 8.39 -2.86
C MET A 45 -1.30 8.42 -1.37
N THR A 46 -0.99 9.60 -0.83
CA THR A 46 -0.65 9.78 0.59
C THR A 46 -1.87 9.52 1.47
N GLU A 47 -3.02 10.09 1.10
CA GLU A 47 -4.28 9.88 1.80
C GLU A 47 -4.68 8.40 1.82
N GLU A 48 -4.58 7.71 0.68
CA GLU A 48 -4.88 6.28 0.57
C GLU A 48 -3.95 5.42 1.43
N ALA A 49 -2.64 5.69 1.42
CA ALA A 49 -1.68 4.97 2.24
C ALA A 49 -1.93 5.14 3.75
N ILE A 50 -2.34 6.33 4.19
CA ILE A 50 -2.72 6.59 5.58
C ILE A 50 -4.00 5.81 5.93
N LYS A 51 -5.04 5.89 5.11
CA LYS A 51 -6.32 5.19 5.36
C LYS A 51 -6.16 3.67 5.41
N ILE A 52 -5.28 3.10 4.58
CA ILE A 52 -4.96 1.66 4.62
C ILE A 52 -4.36 1.30 5.98
N ASN A 53 -3.41 2.09 6.46
CA ASN A 53 -2.76 1.87 7.75
C ASN A 53 -3.73 2.01 8.93
N GLU A 54 -4.61 3.02 8.91
CA GLU A 54 -5.66 3.17 9.93
C GLU A 54 -6.60 1.96 9.98
N LYS A 55 -7.01 1.45 8.80
CA LYS A 55 -7.88 0.26 8.71
C LYS A 55 -7.17 -1.02 9.15
N LEU A 56 -5.89 -1.17 8.86
CA LEU A 56 -5.07 -2.28 9.37
C LEU A 56 -4.98 -2.21 10.90
N ALA A 57 -4.66 -1.04 11.45
CA ALA A 57 -4.56 -0.81 12.88
C ALA A 57 -5.90 -1.05 13.60
N ALA A 58 -7.02 -0.60 13.03
CA ALA A 58 -8.37 -0.83 13.56
C ALA A 58 -8.74 -2.33 13.63
N ARG A 59 -8.13 -3.16 12.79
CA ARG A 59 -8.28 -4.62 12.79
C ARG A 59 -7.23 -5.34 13.64
N GLY A 60 -6.30 -4.61 14.28
CA GLY A 60 -5.17 -5.18 15.02
C GLY A 60 -4.16 -5.90 14.13
N GLN A 61 -4.12 -5.56 12.83
CA GLN A 61 -3.25 -6.20 11.84
C GLN A 61 -2.14 -5.26 11.38
N ARG A 62 -1.08 -5.85 10.82
CA ARG A 62 -0.01 -5.14 10.13
C ARG A 62 0.07 -5.62 8.70
N LEU A 63 0.73 -4.84 7.85
CA LEU A 63 0.94 -5.20 6.44
C LEU A 63 1.66 -6.55 6.28
N GLU A 64 2.51 -6.92 7.24
CA GLU A 64 3.22 -8.21 7.26
C GLU A 64 2.34 -9.42 7.60
N THR A 65 1.20 -9.20 8.27
CA THR A 65 0.38 -10.26 8.87
C THR A 65 -1.01 -10.37 8.25
N VAL A 66 -1.47 -9.33 7.56
CA VAL A 66 -2.78 -9.31 6.88
C VAL A 66 -2.80 -10.33 5.75
N SER A 67 -3.92 -11.04 5.59
CA SER A 67 -4.10 -11.93 4.45
C SER A 67 -4.30 -11.13 3.15
N ARG A 68 -4.06 -11.76 2.00
CA ARG A 68 -4.26 -11.12 0.69
C ARG A 68 -5.71 -10.66 0.49
N GLU A 69 -6.67 -11.48 0.92
CA GLU A 69 -8.11 -11.20 0.78
C GLU A 69 -8.53 -10.00 1.64
N GLU A 70 -8.09 -9.97 2.91
CA GLU A 70 -8.37 -8.85 3.80
C GLU A 70 -7.70 -7.55 3.33
N PHE A 71 -6.47 -7.65 2.80
CA PHE A 71 -5.79 -6.51 2.23
C PHE A 71 -6.54 -5.98 1.00
N GLU A 72 -7.02 -6.85 0.12
CA GLU A 72 -7.86 -6.46 -1.02
C GLU A 72 -9.18 -5.82 -0.60
N ASP A 73 -9.81 -6.29 0.49
CA ASP A 73 -11.00 -5.65 1.06
C ASP A 73 -10.70 -4.25 1.59
N ILE A 74 -9.58 -4.09 2.31
CA ILE A 74 -9.13 -2.77 2.80
C ILE A 74 -8.85 -1.84 1.63
N ALA A 75 -8.09 -2.29 0.63
CA ALA A 75 -7.74 -1.55 -0.56
C ALA A 75 -8.99 -1.10 -1.33
N ARG A 76 -9.95 -2.00 -1.58
CA ARG A 76 -11.23 -1.65 -2.20
C ARG A 76 -12.02 -0.63 -1.39
N SER A 77 -11.98 -0.72 -0.07
CA SER A 77 -12.70 0.22 0.81
C SER A 77 -12.11 1.64 0.84
N VAL A 78 -10.86 1.82 0.38
CA VAL A 78 -10.23 3.14 0.25
C VAL A 78 -10.27 3.68 -1.18
N GLY A 79 -10.82 2.93 -2.13
CA GLY A 79 -10.96 3.34 -3.54
C GLY A 79 -9.97 2.67 -4.51
N LEU A 80 -9.01 1.90 -4.01
CA LEU A 80 -8.04 1.20 -4.85
C LEU A 80 -8.71 0.08 -5.65
N ARG A 81 -8.40 0.04 -6.94
CA ARG A 81 -8.88 -0.99 -7.87
C ARG A 81 -7.72 -1.88 -8.30
N PRO A 82 -7.85 -3.20 -8.22
CA PRO A 82 -6.83 -4.10 -8.73
C PRO A 82 -6.71 -3.92 -10.24
N HIS A 83 -5.51 -3.63 -10.72
CA HIS A 83 -5.22 -3.68 -12.15
C HIS A 83 -5.11 -5.15 -12.56
N ARG A 84 -6.14 -5.66 -13.23
CA ARG A 84 -6.09 -6.98 -13.88
C ARG A 84 -5.64 -6.74 -15.32
N PRO A 85 -4.39 -7.04 -15.69
CA PRO A 85 -3.95 -6.89 -17.07
C PRO A 85 -4.82 -7.77 -17.96
N ALA A 86 -5.21 -7.25 -19.13
CA ALA A 86 -5.86 -8.07 -20.14
C ALA A 86 -4.92 -9.24 -20.48
N ALA A 87 -5.45 -10.46 -20.54
CA ALA A 87 -4.67 -11.61 -20.97
C ALA A 87 -4.18 -11.34 -22.39
N SER A 88 -2.87 -11.16 -22.54
CA SER A 88 -2.18 -11.03 -23.83
C SER A 88 -2.13 -12.36 -24.58
#